data_AF-A0A366XRF0-F1
#
_entry.id   AF-A0A366XRF0-F1
#
_cell.length_a   1.000
_cell.length_b   1.000
_cell.length_c   1.000
_cell.angle_alpha   90.00
_cell.angle_beta   90.00
_cell.angle_gamma   90.00
#
_symmetry.space_group_name_H-M   'P 1'
#
loop_
_entity.id
_entity.type
_entity.pdbx_description
1 polymer ?
#
loop_
_entity_poly.entity_id
_entity_poly.type
_entity_poly.pdbx_seq_one_letter_code
_entity_poly.pdbx_strand_id
1 'polypeptide(L)'
;MMVMQKTEIRNSLIGAFVWLFISMIIELTLIETLLLFAFFVTVPLTVMLTETKTRDGLLFQSYQLALTLQLPAALFASLSFIFPQGFAAGILSLPWLIFTIVTALYGLLRLLERGISSVEELTVDCGLLYLALGGAWFALYRFGGVVLDFSDTIILLTAIHFHFSALTAPIFAGMLGRMLGKKTNLYKVTTLGIIASPMLVATGITYSRVLEFCAVVLFVFCLFLYSYQTMKLRVNRFAKVLLVLSSGSLMLTMSFSFLYGLGRMLNIQFVSIPTMVLFHGIGNAVGFVFCGVFAWLFVRPQMKSHSYGIPHSKIVGRWKIGANFFERHSFHDEKRPASSGLVDDFSLYKREDFTPASFILKLFRFMSIRLIMNSMLRQDGTASFARFLAFIK
;
A
#
# COMPACT_ATOMS: atom_id res chain seq x y z
N MET A 1 -12.09 18.79 0.31
CA MET A 1 -12.08 17.45 -0.33
C MET A 1 -12.21 17.54 -1.84
N MET A 2 -13.25 18.19 -2.37
CA MET A 2 -13.49 18.35 -3.82
C MET A 2 -12.41 19.17 -4.55
N VAL A 3 -11.74 20.11 -3.87
CA VAL A 3 -10.66 20.95 -4.45
C VAL A 3 -9.35 20.18 -4.62
N MET A 4 -8.90 19.40 -3.63
CA MET A 4 -7.67 18.59 -3.75
C MET A 4 -7.80 17.51 -4.81
N GLN A 5 -8.97 16.87 -4.94
CA GLN A 5 -9.20 15.90 -6.02
C GLN A 5 -9.10 16.51 -7.41
N LYS A 6 -9.56 17.76 -7.60
CA LYS A 6 -9.38 18.46 -8.88
C LYS A 6 -7.90 18.72 -9.16
N THR A 7 -7.13 19.07 -8.14
CA THR A 7 -5.68 19.30 -8.25
C THR A 7 -4.94 18.02 -8.62
N GLU A 8 -5.26 16.88 -8.01
CA GLU A 8 -4.58 15.60 -8.27
C GLU A 8 -4.87 15.04 -9.66
N ILE A 9 -6.13 15.12 -10.12
CA ILE A 9 -6.51 14.75 -11.50
C ILE A 9 -5.80 15.66 -12.49
N ARG A 10 -5.77 16.97 -12.23
CA ARG A 10 -5.03 17.93 -13.07
C ARG A 10 -3.55 17.60 -13.14
N ASN A 11 -2.91 17.30 -12.02
CA ASN A 11 -1.49 16.95 -11.98
C ASN A 11 -1.21 15.66 -12.76
N SER A 12 -2.11 14.68 -12.70
CA SER A 12 -1.98 13.43 -13.47
C SER A 12 -2.17 13.64 -14.98
N LEU A 13 -3.08 14.55 -15.38
CA LEU A 13 -3.24 14.94 -16.79
C LEU A 13 -2.01 15.69 -17.31
N ILE A 14 -1.48 16.64 -16.53
CA ILE A 14 -0.22 17.32 -16.82
C ILE A 14 0.91 16.30 -16.92
N GLY A 15 1.00 15.37 -15.97
CA GLY A 15 1.96 14.27 -15.97
C GLY A 15 1.89 13.43 -17.24
N ALA A 16 0.69 13.04 -17.69
CA ALA A 16 0.52 12.28 -18.93
C ALA A 16 1.03 13.05 -20.16
N PHE A 17 0.75 14.36 -20.25
CA PHE A 17 1.26 15.20 -21.33
C PHE A 17 2.78 15.34 -21.28
N VAL A 18 3.34 15.59 -20.09
CA VAL A 18 4.79 15.70 -19.87
C VAL A 18 5.49 14.38 -20.22
N TRP A 19 4.93 13.25 -19.80
CA TRP A 19 5.45 11.92 -20.13
C TRP A 19 5.48 11.68 -21.64
N LEU A 20 4.39 11.97 -22.35
CA LEU A 20 4.34 11.85 -23.81
C LEU A 20 5.39 12.74 -24.48
N PHE A 21 5.49 14.00 -24.05
CA PHE A 21 6.44 14.97 -24.60
C PHE A 21 7.90 14.52 -24.38
N ILE A 22 8.25 14.11 -23.15
CA ILE A 22 9.60 13.62 -22.82
C ILE A 22 9.93 12.37 -23.64
N SER A 23 8.99 11.43 -23.77
CA SER A 23 9.19 10.19 -24.52
C SER A 23 9.39 10.40 -26.02
N MET A 24 9.03 11.58 -26.55
CA MET A 24 9.28 11.97 -27.94
C MET A 24 10.64 12.66 -28.15
N ILE A 25 11.22 13.23 -27.09
CA ILE A 25 12.44 14.06 -27.18
C ILE A 25 13.68 13.30 -26.70
N ILE A 26 13.51 12.44 -25.69
CA ILE A 26 14.58 11.62 -25.15
C ILE A 26 14.50 10.23 -25.79
N GLU A 27 15.62 9.74 -26.30
CA GLU A 27 15.75 8.35 -26.74
C GLU A 27 15.70 7.43 -25.53
N LEU A 28 14.56 6.77 -25.33
CA LEU A 28 14.30 5.87 -24.21
C LEU A 28 14.04 4.46 -24.72
N THR A 29 14.54 3.47 -23.99
CA THR A 29 14.09 2.08 -24.20
C THR A 29 12.63 1.92 -23.76
N LEU A 30 11.94 0.90 -24.27
CA LEU A 30 10.55 0.63 -23.90
C LEU A 30 10.34 0.50 -22.38
N ILE A 31 11.29 -0.10 -21.66
CA ILE A 31 11.19 -0.26 -20.20
C ILE A 31 11.27 1.12 -19.52
N GLU A 32 12.17 1.98 -19.97
CA GLU A 32 12.34 3.33 -19.42
C GLU A 32 11.12 4.21 -19.73
N THR A 33 10.57 4.13 -20.94
CA THR A 33 9.32 4.80 -21.31
C THR A 33 8.17 4.38 -20.40
N LEU A 34 8.00 3.07 -20.16
CA LEU A 34 6.96 2.55 -19.25
C LEU A 34 7.24 2.92 -17.79
N LEU A 35 8.50 3.03 -17.38
CA LEU A 35 8.86 3.47 -16.04
C LEU A 35 8.50 4.95 -15.83
N LEU A 36 8.79 5.83 -16.79
CA LEU A 36 8.34 7.22 -16.74
C LEU A 36 6.81 7.32 -16.78
N PHE A 37 6.12 6.43 -17.51
CA PHE A 37 4.65 6.36 -17.46
C PHE A 37 4.17 6.07 -16.04
N ALA A 38 4.87 5.21 -15.30
CA ALA A 38 4.59 5.00 -13.90
C ALA A 38 4.78 6.27 -13.07
N PHE A 39 5.90 6.97 -13.28
CA PHE A 39 6.27 8.13 -12.47
C PHE A 39 5.27 9.28 -12.61
N PHE A 40 4.84 9.55 -13.84
CA PHE A 40 3.96 10.67 -14.13
C PHE A 40 2.47 10.35 -14.04
N VAL A 41 2.07 9.08 -14.24
CA VAL A 41 0.66 8.72 -14.41
C VAL A 41 0.21 7.67 -13.42
N THR A 42 0.72 6.44 -13.50
CA THR A 42 0.08 5.34 -12.76
C THR A 42 0.35 5.37 -11.26
N VAL A 43 1.55 5.73 -10.82
CA VAL A 43 1.90 5.86 -9.38
C VAL A 43 1.07 6.95 -8.69
N PRO A 44 1.05 8.22 -9.14
CA PRO A 44 0.22 9.24 -8.50
C PRO A 44 -1.26 8.87 -8.48
N LEU A 45 -1.81 8.37 -9.60
CA LEU A 45 -3.21 7.97 -9.67
C LEU A 45 -3.52 6.78 -8.74
N THR A 46 -2.58 5.85 -8.54
CA THR A 46 -2.76 4.72 -7.63
C THR A 46 -2.76 5.18 -6.17
N VAL A 47 -1.86 6.11 -5.81
CA VAL A 47 -1.79 6.70 -4.46
C VAL A 47 -3.11 7.42 -4.10
N MET A 48 -3.81 8.01 -5.08
CA MET A 48 -5.13 8.63 -4.88
C MET A 48 -6.25 7.65 -4.47
N LEU A 49 -6.08 6.34 -4.65
CA LEU A 49 -7.06 5.32 -4.23
C LEU A 49 -7.06 5.07 -2.72
N THR A 50 -6.04 5.59 -2.02
CA THR A 50 -5.79 5.31 -0.60
C THR A 50 -6.55 6.28 0.31
N GLU A 51 -6.79 5.88 1.57
CA GLU A 51 -7.42 6.77 2.55
C GLU A 51 -6.40 7.76 3.10
N THR A 52 -6.67 9.06 2.96
CA THR A 52 -5.69 10.14 3.18
C THR A 52 -5.80 10.81 4.53
N LYS A 53 -6.82 10.45 5.31
CA LYS A 53 -7.08 11.06 6.62
C LYS A 53 -6.58 10.21 7.78
N THR A 54 -5.97 10.88 8.75
CA THR A 54 -5.60 10.34 10.06
C THR A 54 -6.83 10.07 10.91
N ARG A 55 -6.60 9.47 12.08
CA ARG A 55 -7.66 9.24 13.07
C ARG A 55 -8.50 10.48 13.41
N ASP A 56 -7.86 11.64 13.48
CA ASP A 56 -8.47 12.91 13.88
C ASP A 56 -9.15 13.62 12.69
N GLY A 57 -9.22 12.98 11.52
CA GLY A 57 -9.80 13.54 10.30
C GLY A 57 -8.90 14.54 9.56
N LEU A 58 -7.68 14.77 10.05
CA LEU A 58 -6.64 15.57 9.41
C LEU A 58 -5.99 14.80 8.27
N LEU A 59 -5.32 15.47 7.33
CA LEU A 59 -4.55 14.78 6.30
C LEU A 59 -3.20 14.31 6.85
N PHE A 60 -2.73 13.15 6.39
CA PHE A 60 -1.35 12.75 6.65
C PHE A 60 -0.38 13.77 6.03
N GLN A 61 0.54 14.31 6.83
CA GLN A 61 1.56 15.24 6.36
C GLN A 61 2.47 14.60 5.30
N SER A 62 2.81 13.32 5.48
CA SER A 62 3.56 12.53 4.50
C SER A 62 2.84 12.40 3.16
N TYR A 63 1.51 12.28 3.17
CA TYR A 63 0.71 12.28 1.94
C TYR A 63 0.77 13.64 1.23
N GLN A 64 0.60 14.74 1.97
CA GLN A 64 0.71 16.08 1.42
C GLN A 64 2.09 16.35 0.82
N LEU A 65 3.15 15.93 1.53
CA LEU A 65 4.53 16.04 1.05
C LEU A 65 4.77 15.17 -0.20
N ALA A 66 4.22 13.95 -0.25
CA ALA A 66 4.29 13.12 -1.45
C ALA A 66 3.63 13.82 -2.66
N LEU A 67 2.45 14.43 -2.47
CA LEU A 67 1.77 15.17 -3.53
C LEU A 67 2.57 16.37 -4.06
N THR A 68 3.27 17.10 -3.19
CA THR A 68 4.07 18.25 -3.61
C THR A 68 5.38 17.82 -4.30
N LEU A 69 6.00 16.74 -3.82
CA LEU A 69 7.25 16.22 -4.38
C LEU A 69 7.07 15.49 -5.70
N GLN A 70 5.89 14.92 -5.97
CA GLN A 70 5.69 13.97 -7.08
C GLN A 70 6.16 14.51 -8.45
N LEU A 71 5.65 15.66 -8.89
CA LEU A 71 5.95 16.16 -10.24
C LEU A 71 7.41 16.62 -10.38
N PRO A 72 7.99 17.42 -9.45
CA PRO A 72 9.42 17.73 -9.47
C PRO A 72 10.27 16.47 -9.48
N ALA A 73 9.97 15.49 -8.63
CA ALA A 73 10.74 14.25 -8.55
C ALA A 73 10.71 13.45 -9.85
N ALA A 74 9.56 13.36 -10.51
CA ALA A 74 9.43 12.69 -11.82
C ALA A 74 10.20 13.41 -12.93
N LEU A 75 10.25 14.75 -12.90
CA LEU A 75 11.05 15.55 -13.84
C LEU A 75 12.55 15.29 -13.65
N PHE A 76 13.05 15.33 -12.41
CA PHE A 76 14.45 15.02 -12.11
C PHE A 76 14.83 13.58 -12.51
N ALA A 77 13.95 12.61 -12.26
CA ALA A 77 14.14 11.25 -12.73
C ALA A 77 14.20 11.16 -14.26
N SER A 78 13.41 11.95 -14.98
CA SER A 78 13.46 12.01 -16.45
C SER A 78 14.77 12.60 -16.94
N LEU A 79 15.23 13.68 -16.33
CA LEU A 79 16.52 14.30 -16.63
C LEU A 79 17.69 13.32 -16.39
N SER A 80 17.54 12.39 -15.44
CA SER A 80 18.57 11.39 -15.18
C SER A 80 18.88 10.53 -16.41
N PHE A 81 17.91 10.29 -17.31
CA PHE A 81 18.08 9.48 -18.52
C PHE A 81 18.84 10.18 -19.64
N ILE A 82 19.01 11.50 -19.58
CA ILE A 82 19.82 12.25 -20.55
C ILE A 82 21.31 11.91 -20.41
N PHE A 83 21.73 11.55 -19.19
CA PHE A 83 23.11 11.18 -18.90
C PHE A 83 23.29 9.65 -18.99
N PRO A 84 24.49 9.16 -19.35
CA PRO A 84 24.85 7.77 -19.11
C PRO A 84 24.72 7.41 -17.62
N GLN A 85 24.56 6.12 -17.32
CA GLN A 85 24.57 5.65 -15.92
C GLN A 85 25.87 6.08 -15.23
N GLY A 86 25.77 6.50 -13.97
CA GLY A 86 26.90 6.97 -13.18
C GLY A 86 26.48 8.00 -12.13
N PHE A 87 27.45 8.71 -11.56
CA PHE A 87 27.22 9.58 -10.41
C PHE A 87 26.19 10.71 -10.67
N ALA A 88 26.28 11.38 -11.84
CA ALA A 88 25.38 12.47 -12.20
C ALA A 88 23.92 11.97 -12.38
N ALA A 89 23.72 10.91 -13.16
CA ALA A 89 22.41 10.28 -13.33
C ALA A 89 21.85 9.76 -12.00
N GLY A 90 22.70 9.15 -11.18
CA GLY A 90 22.36 8.69 -9.84
C GLY A 90 21.85 9.81 -8.94
N ILE A 91 22.54 10.94 -8.85
CA ILE A 91 22.07 12.09 -8.06
C ILE A 91 20.71 12.61 -8.56
N LEU A 92 20.53 12.73 -9.88
CA LEU A 92 19.27 13.17 -10.48
C LEU A 92 18.11 12.20 -10.21
N SER A 93 18.39 10.93 -9.92
CA SER A 93 17.36 9.95 -9.54
C SER A 93 16.90 10.06 -8.07
N LEU A 94 17.71 10.66 -7.19
CA LEU A 94 17.45 10.71 -5.74
C LEU A 94 16.15 11.42 -5.35
N PRO A 95 15.72 12.52 -6.01
CA PRO A 95 14.42 13.12 -5.73
C PRO A 95 13.25 12.14 -5.87
N TRP A 96 13.31 11.23 -6.85
CA TRP A 96 12.31 10.17 -7.00
C TRP A 96 12.39 9.13 -5.88
N LEU A 97 13.60 8.70 -5.50
CA LEU A 97 13.79 7.85 -4.33
C LEU A 97 13.18 8.48 -3.07
N ILE A 98 13.44 9.76 -2.81
CA ILE A 98 12.87 10.50 -1.67
C ILE A 98 11.34 10.49 -1.73
N PHE A 99 10.74 10.77 -2.89
CA PHE A 99 9.29 10.68 -3.08
C PHE A 99 8.73 9.28 -2.74
N THR A 100 9.38 8.22 -3.22
CA THR A 100 8.95 6.84 -2.92
C THR A 100 9.07 6.49 -1.43
N ILE A 101 10.12 6.97 -0.74
CA ILE A 101 10.31 6.80 0.71
C ILE A 101 9.23 7.54 1.49
N VAL A 102 8.91 8.79 1.11
CA VAL A 102 7.84 9.58 1.74
C VAL A 102 6.49 8.87 1.58
N THR A 103 6.23 8.28 0.41
CA THR A 103 5.01 7.50 0.15
C THR A 103 4.95 6.19 0.95
N ALA A 104 6.08 5.51 1.11
CA ALA A 104 6.18 4.34 1.98
C ALA A 104 5.98 4.70 3.45
N LEU A 105 6.54 5.83 3.91
CA LEU A 105 6.31 6.36 5.26
C LEU A 105 4.82 6.68 5.48
N TYR A 106 4.15 7.23 4.48
CA TYR A 106 2.69 7.40 4.51
C TYR A 106 1.95 6.07 4.70
N GLY A 107 2.30 5.02 3.95
CA GLY A 107 1.75 3.66 4.17
C GLY A 107 2.04 3.10 5.56
N LEU A 108 3.26 3.30 6.07
CA LEU A 108 3.66 2.87 7.41
C LEU A 108 2.86 3.59 8.50
N LEU A 109 2.68 4.91 8.40
CA LEU A 109 1.92 5.68 9.38
C LEU A 109 0.44 5.27 9.38
N ARG A 110 -0.16 5.01 8.21
CA ARG A 110 -1.51 4.42 8.12
C ARG A 110 -1.61 3.09 8.83
N LEU A 111 -0.63 2.21 8.62
CA LEU A 111 -0.56 0.91 9.28
C LEU A 111 -0.40 1.03 10.80
N LEU A 112 0.47 1.91 11.27
CA LEU A 112 0.72 2.12 12.70
C LEU A 112 -0.50 2.72 13.41
N GLU A 113 -1.24 3.63 12.76
CA GLU A 113 -2.46 4.20 13.35
C GLU A 113 -3.60 3.19 13.44
N ARG A 114 -3.75 2.34 12.42
CA ARG A 114 -4.88 1.41 12.24
C ARG A 114 -4.65 0.04 12.87
N GLY A 115 -3.42 -0.45 12.83
CA GLY A 115 -3.04 -1.84 13.09
C GLY A 115 -3.29 -2.79 11.91
N ILE A 116 -3.00 -4.08 12.11
CA ILE A 116 -3.01 -5.14 11.08
C ILE A 116 -4.36 -5.86 10.92
N SER A 117 -5.40 -5.47 11.65
CA SER A 117 -6.64 -6.25 11.78
C SER A 117 -7.48 -6.32 10.50
N SER A 118 -7.38 -5.30 9.65
CA SER A 118 -8.09 -5.23 8.37
C SER A 118 -7.14 -5.62 7.23
N VAL A 119 -7.35 -6.81 6.67
CA VAL A 119 -6.50 -7.36 5.60
C VAL A 119 -6.55 -6.48 4.35
N GLU A 120 -7.71 -5.90 4.04
CA GLU A 120 -7.93 -5.07 2.85
C GLU A 120 -7.18 -3.74 2.89
N GLU A 121 -6.90 -3.14 4.04
CA GLU A 121 -5.98 -2.00 4.06
C GLU A 121 -4.54 -2.41 4.37
N LEU A 122 -4.31 -3.57 5.01
CA LEU A 122 -2.94 -4.07 5.19
C LEU A 122 -2.26 -4.26 3.83
N THR A 123 -3.01 -4.82 2.87
CA THR A 123 -2.54 -4.94 1.49
C THR A 123 -2.28 -3.59 0.81
N VAL A 124 -3.09 -2.56 1.08
CA VAL A 124 -2.85 -1.20 0.57
C VAL A 124 -1.57 -0.63 1.16
N ASP A 125 -1.37 -0.76 2.47
CA ASP A 125 -0.18 -0.29 3.18
C ASP A 125 1.08 -1.00 2.67
N CYS A 126 1.03 -2.32 2.45
CA CYS A 126 2.12 -3.09 1.84
C CYS A 126 2.46 -2.62 0.41
N GLY A 127 1.45 -2.31 -0.42
CA GLY A 127 1.69 -1.76 -1.75
C GLY A 127 2.43 -0.43 -1.72
N LEU A 128 2.06 0.46 -0.79
CA LEU A 128 2.75 1.74 -0.58
C LEU A 128 4.20 1.55 -0.09
N LEU A 129 4.44 0.58 0.81
CA LEU A 129 5.78 0.24 1.28
C LEU A 129 6.67 -0.30 0.15
N TYR A 130 6.13 -1.14 -0.72
CA TYR A 130 6.86 -1.69 -1.86
C TYR A 130 7.34 -0.65 -2.86
N LEU A 131 6.69 0.52 -2.94
CA LEU A 131 7.13 1.60 -3.83
C LEU A 131 8.55 2.10 -3.49
N ALA A 132 8.95 2.12 -2.21
CA ALA A 132 10.30 2.51 -1.82
C ALA A 132 11.38 1.58 -2.39
N LEU A 133 11.09 0.27 -2.49
CA LEU A 133 11.99 -0.66 -3.17
C LEU A 133 12.11 -0.32 -4.65
N GLY A 134 11.02 0.06 -5.31
CA GLY A 134 11.05 0.53 -6.69
C GLY A 134 11.96 1.73 -6.88
N GLY A 135 11.84 2.74 -6.01
CA GLY A 135 12.71 3.91 -6.03
C GLY A 135 14.19 3.56 -5.79
N ALA A 136 14.47 2.63 -4.88
CA ALA A 136 15.83 2.19 -4.58
C ALA A 136 16.47 1.47 -5.77
N TRP A 137 15.75 0.53 -6.39
CA TRP A 137 16.21 -0.18 -7.59
C TRP A 137 16.38 0.76 -8.79
N PHE A 138 15.52 1.77 -8.95
CA PHE A 138 15.69 2.81 -9.96
C PHE A 138 16.96 3.64 -9.73
N ALA A 139 17.17 4.11 -8.49
CA ALA A 139 18.36 4.89 -8.18
C ALA A 139 19.64 4.08 -8.39
N LEU A 140 19.64 2.82 -7.92
CA LEU A 140 20.73 1.87 -8.15
C LEU A 140 21.05 1.70 -9.64
N TYR A 141 20.03 1.51 -10.48
CA TYR A 141 20.19 1.46 -11.93
C TYR A 141 20.83 2.74 -12.50
N ARG A 142 20.39 3.92 -12.05
CA ARG A 142 20.96 5.19 -12.53
C ARG A 142 22.39 5.45 -12.04
N PHE A 143 22.76 4.95 -10.87
CA PHE A 143 24.14 4.97 -10.38
C PHE A 143 25.06 3.99 -11.12
N GLY A 144 24.53 3.06 -11.91
CA GLY A 144 25.30 1.95 -12.49
C GLY A 144 25.74 0.95 -11.44
N GLY A 145 24.94 0.77 -10.39
CA GLY A 145 25.26 -0.14 -9.29
C GLY A 145 25.13 -1.60 -9.71
N VAL A 146 26.12 -2.41 -9.33
CA VAL A 146 26.14 -3.85 -9.60
C VAL A 146 25.58 -4.60 -8.41
N VAL A 147 24.66 -5.53 -8.65
CA VAL A 147 24.10 -6.42 -7.61
C VAL A 147 24.25 -7.86 -8.08
N LEU A 148 25.10 -8.61 -7.37
CA LEU A 148 25.43 -9.99 -7.74
C LEU A 148 25.87 -10.05 -9.22
N ASP A 149 25.39 -11.05 -9.96
CA ASP A 149 25.62 -11.22 -11.40
C ASP A 149 24.43 -10.74 -12.24
N PHE A 150 23.58 -9.85 -11.70
CA PHE A 150 22.42 -9.35 -12.43
C PHE A 150 22.84 -8.35 -13.51
N SER A 151 22.25 -8.50 -14.70
CA SER A 151 22.37 -7.50 -15.75
C SER A 151 21.57 -6.24 -15.42
N ASP A 152 21.98 -5.10 -15.98
CA ASP A 152 21.27 -3.82 -15.88
C ASP A 152 19.78 -3.95 -16.21
N THR A 153 19.44 -4.79 -17.20
CA THR A 153 18.06 -5.07 -17.57
C THR A 153 17.28 -5.70 -16.42
N ILE A 154 17.86 -6.63 -15.65
CA ILE A 154 17.20 -7.24 -14.49
C ILE A 154 17.02 -6.21 -13.36
N ILE A 155 18.01 -5.35 -13.13
CA ILE A 155 17.93 -4.25 -12.14
C ILE A 155 16.78 -3.30 -12.50
N LEU A 156 16.73 -2.85 -13.76
CA LEU A 156 15.68 -1.98 -14.26
C LEU A 156 14.30 -2.66 -14.28
N LEU A 157 14.24 -3.94 -14.68
CA LEU A 157 13.02 -4.74 -14.60
C LEU A 157 12.51 -4.84 -13.16
N THR A 158 13.41 -5.00 -12.19
CA THR A 158 13.03 -5.04 -10.77
C THR A 158 12.41 -3.71 -10.35
N ALA A 159 13.02 -2.58 -10.71
CA ALA A 159 12.47 -1.25 -10.45
C ALA A 159 11.05 -1.07 -11.00
N ILE A 160 10.82 -1.41 -12.27
CA ILE A 160 9.49 -1.25 -12.90
C ILE A 160 8.44 -2.18 -12.28
N HIS A 161 8.79 -3.42 -11.90
CA HIS A 161 7.83 -4.33 -11.24
C HIS A 161 7.32 -3.78 -9.90
N PHE A 162 8.18 -3.07 -9.15
CA PHE A 162 7.78 -2.42 -7.90
C PHE A 162 6.90 -1.18 -8.11
N HIS A 163 7.07 -0.45 -9.21
CA HIS A 163 6.21 0.69 -9.56
C HIS A 163 4.85 0.28 -10.14
N PHE A 164 4.78 -0.89 -10.78
CA PHE A 164 3.52 -1.46 -11.30
C PHE A 164 2.98 -2.53 -10.36
N SER A 165 3.31 -3.81 -10.59
CA SER A 165 2.64 -4.95 -9.97
C SER A 165 2.70 -4.96 -8.44
N ALA A 166 3.85 -4.69 -7.82
CA ALA A 166 4.00 -4.74 -6.36
C ALA A 166 3.32 -3.55 -5.65
N LEU A 167 3.10 -2.44 -6.34
CA LEU A 167 2.30 -1.31 -5.83
C LEU A 167 0.80 -1.57 -6.04
N THR A 168 0.42 -1.83 -7.29
CA THR A 168 -0.99 -1.76 -7.75
C THR A 168 -1.78 -3.01 -7.40
N ALA A 169 -1.20 -4.21 -7.51
CA ALA A 169 -1.94 -5.43 -7.20
C ALA A 169 -2.36 -5.51 -5.72
N PRO A 170 -1.48 -5.17 -4.74
CA PRO A 170 -1.91 -5.09 -3.35
C PRO A 170 -2.98 -4.02 -3.11
N ILE A 171 -2.85 -2.84 -3.71
CA ILE A 171 -3.83 -1.75 -3.55
C ILE A 171 -5.18 -2.15 -4.14
N PHE A 172 -5.21 -2.74 -5.32
CA PHE A 172 -6.42 -3.23 -5.97
C PHE A 172 -7.08 -4.38 -5.20
N ALA A 173 -6.29 -5.31 -4.64
CA ALA A 173 -6.81 -6.33 -3.75
C ALA A 173 -7.47 -5.73 -2.50
N GLY A 174 -6.98 -4.57 -2.03
CA GLY A 174 -7.60 -3.78 -0.99
C GLY A 174 -8.92 -3.15 -1.43
N MET A 175 -8.96 -2.54 -2.62
CA MET A 175 -10.19 -1.98 -3.20
C MET A 175 -11.29 -3.05 -3.34
N LEU A 176 -10.92 -4.25 -3.81
CA LEU A 176 -11.81 -5.40 -3.84
C LEU A 176 -12.33 -5.73 -2.43
N GLY A 177 -11.44 -5.81 -1.44
CA GLY A 177 -11.81 -6.11 -0.04
C GLY A 177 -12.78 -5.11 0.58
N ARG A 178 -12.65 -3.82 0.23
CA ARG A 178 -13.60 -2.77 0.64
C ARG A 178 -14.99 -2.98 0.01
N MET A 179 -15.06 -3.48 -1.22
CA MET A 179 -16.31 -3.79 -1.91
C MET A 179 -17.01 -5.04 -1.38
N LEU A 180 -16.26 -6.03 -0.89
CA LEU A 180 -16.85 -7.26 -0.35
C LEU A 180 -17.66 -6.99 0.93
N GLY A 181 -18.83 -7.63 1.04
CA GLY A 181 -19.65 -7.59 2.26
C GLY A 181 -19.04 -8.45 3.37
N LYS A 182 -18.73 -9.71 3.07
CA LYS A 182 -18.03 -10.65 3.95
C LYS A 182 -16.69 -11.07 3.33
N LYS A 183 -15.61 -10.94 4.08
CA LYS A 183 -14.25 -11.33 3.67
C LYS A 183 -14.04 -12.81 3.92
N THR A 184 -14.21 -13.62 2.88
CA THR A 184 -14.03 -15.07 2.92
C THR A 184 -12.56 -15.44 3.17
N ASN A 185 -12.29 -16.67 3.59
CA ASN A 185 -10.92 -17.17 3.70
C ASN A 185 -10.21 -17.17 2.35
N LEU A 186 -10.93 -17.44 1.26
CA LEU A 186 -10.40 -17.36 -0.11
C LEU A 186 -9.84 -15.96 -0.40
N TYR A 187 -10.61 -14.90 -0.10
CA TYR A 187 -10.14 -13.51 -0.26
C TYR A 187 -8.87 -13.27 0.58
N LYS A 188 -8.89 -13.62 1.86
CA LYS A 188 -7.74 -13.40 2.76
C LYS A 188 -6.47 -14.09 2.28
N VAL A 189 -6.56 -15.37 1.90
CA VAL A 189 -5.42 -16.14 1.37
C VAL A 189 -4.93 -15.55 0.05
N THR A 190 -5.85 -15.19 -0.84
CA THR A 190 -5.51 -14.53 -2.12
C THR A 190 -4.73 -13.24 -1.88
N THR A 191 -5.22 -12.38 -0.98
CA THR A 191 -4.59 -11.10 -0.65
C THR A 191 -3.23 -11.27 0.02
N LEU A 192 -3.10 -12.19 0.98
CA LEU A 192 -1.82 -12.48 1.61
C LEU A 192 -0.81 -13.05 0.61
N GLY A 193 -1.27 -13.90 -0.33
CA GLY A 193 -0.45 -14.39 -1.44
C GLY A 193 0.03 -13.26 -2.34
N ILE A 194 -0.83 -12.29 -2.69
CA ILE A 194 -0.46 -11.09 -3.46
C ILE A 194 0.61 -10.26 -2.75
N ILE A 195 0.51 -10.10 -1.42
CA ILE A 195 1.52 -9.38 -0.63
C ILE A 195 2.85 -10.15 -0.60
N ALA A 196 2.82 -11.46 -0.35
CA ALA A 196 4.04 -12.25 -0.19
C ALA A 196 4.79 -12.45 -1.51
N SER A 197 4.07 -12.55 -2.63
CA SER A 197 4.60 -12.98 -3.92
C SER A 197 5.76 -12.12 -4.46
N PRO A 198 5.72 -10.78 -4.47
CA PRO A 198 6.85 -9.97 -4.94
C PRO A 198 8.17 -10.30 -4.24
N MET A 199 8.15 -10.53 -2.92
CA MET A 199 9.35 -10.88 -2.15
C MET A 199 9.80 -12.33 -2.42
N LEU A 200 8.85 -13.25 -2.55
CA LEU A 200 9.16 -14.65 -2.89
C LEU A 200 9.75 -14.78 -4.30
N VAL A 201 9.21 -14.05 -5.28
CA VAL A 201 9.74 -14.02 -6.65
C VAL A 201 11.14 -13.41 -6.66
N ALA A 202 11.36 -12.28 -5.98
CA ALA A 202 12.69 -11.67 -5.89
C ALA A 202 13.71 -12.65 -5.27
N THR A 203 13.33 -13.33 -4.19
CA THR A 203 14.17 -14.34 -3.52
C THR A 203 14.42 -15.54 -4.45
N GLY A 204 13.42 -15.98 -5.22
CA GLY A 204 13.54 -17.01 -6.23
C GLY A 204 14.57 -16.69 -7.31
N ILE A 205 14.49 -15.49 -7.89
CA ILE A 205 15.43 -15.01 -8.89
C ILE A 205 16.87 -14.99 -8.34
N THR A 206 17.04 -14.63 -7.07
CA THR A 206 18.36 -14.58 -6.42
C THR A 206 18.95 -15.95 -6.12
N TYR A 207 18.14 -16.91 -5.62
CA TYR A 207 18.69 -18.13 -5.01
C TYR A 207 18.33 -19.44 -5.71
N SER A 208 17.17 -19.57 -6.34
CA SER A 208 16.71 -20.86 -6.88
C SER A 208 15.62 -20.73 -7.93
N ARG A 209 15.83 -21.35 -9.10
CA ARG A 209 14.84 -21.40 -10.19
C ARG A 209 13.57 -22.17 -9.83
N VAL A 210 13.67 -23.16 -8.94
CA VAL A 210 12.49 -23.89 -8.44
C VAL A 210 11.68 -22.98 -7.53
N LEU A 211 12.35 -22.23 -6.65
CA LEU A 211 11.70 -21.23 -5.80
C LEU A 211 11.07 -20.11 -6.64
N GLU A 212 11.78 -19.63 -7.67
CA GLU A 212 11.28 -18.66 -8.67
C GLU A 212 9.97 -19.16 -9.28
N PHE A 213 9.96 -20.38 -9.83
CA PHE A 213 8.76 -20.94 -10.47
C PHE A 213 7.60 -21.14 -9.49
N CYS A 214 7.84 -21.72 -8.31
CA CYS A 214 6.81 -21.89 -7.29
C CYS A 214 6.21 -20.54 -6.85
N ALA A 215 7.04 -19.50 -6.69
CA ALA A 215 6.58 -18.16 -6.35
C ALA A 215 5.77 -17.52 -7.48
N VAL A 216 6.18 -17.71 -8.74
CA VAL A 216 5.41 -17.26 -9.91
C VAL A 216 4.05 -17.96 -9.97
N VAL A 217 3.99 -19.28 -9.77
CA VAL A 217 2.73 -20.04 -9.77
C VAL A 217 1.79 -19.55 -8.68
N LEU A 218 2.29 -19.34 -7.46
CA LEU A 218 1.52 -18.75 -6.36
C LEU A 218 0.96 -17.39 -6.77
N PHE A 219 1.79 -16.52 -7.34
CA PHE A 219 1.37 -15.17 -7.70
C PHE A 219 0.30 -15.18 -8.79
N VAL A 220 0.53 -15.94 -9.86
CA VAL A 220 -0.42 -16.12 -10.97
C VAL A 220 -1.76 -16.62 -10.45
N PHE A 221 -1.76 -17.63 -9.59
CA PHE A 221 -2.99 -18.18 -9.02
C PHE A 221 -3.75 -17.13 -8.19
N CYS A 222 -3.05 -16.40 -7.31
CA CYS A 222 -3.69 -15.35 -6.52
C CYS A 222 -4.23 -14.20 -7.40
N LEU A 223 -3.51 -13.80 -8.45
CA LEU A 223 -3.97 -12.76 -9.37
C LEU A 223 -5.16 -13.22 -10.22
N PHE A 224 -5.23 -14.49 -10.61
CA PHE A 224 -6.40 -15.08 -11.27
C PHE A 224 -7.63 -15.05 -10.35
N LEU A 225 -7.46 -15.44 -9.08
CA LEU A 225 -8.53 -15.36 -8.08
C LEU A 225 -8.98 -13.92 -7.81
N TYR A 226 -8.06 -12.96 -7.76
CA TYR A 226 -8.38 -11.54 -7.67
C TYR A 226 -9.18 -11.07 -8.90
N SER A 227 -8.73 -11.39 -10.11
CA SER A 227 -9.40 -11.03 -11.36
C SER A 227 -10.81 -11.61 -11.41
N TYR A 228 -10.97 -12.89 -11.07
CA TYR A 228 -12.27 -13.56 -11.03
C TYR A 228 -13.25 -12.90 -10.04
N GLN A 229 -12.79 -12.59 -8.82
CA GLN A 229 -13.63 -11.93 -7.82
C GLN A 229 -14.00 -10.50 -8.23
N THR A 230 -13.05 -9.77 -8.83
CA THR A 230 -13.25 -8.40 -9.32
C THR A 230 -14.24 -8.35 -10.48
N MET A 231 -14.14 -9.29 -11.42
CA MET A 231 -15.10 -9.45 -12.52
C MET A 231 -16.50 -9.85 -12.05
N LYS A 232 -16.72 -10.25 -10.80
CA LYS A 232 -18.07 -10.51 -10.25
C LYS A 232 -18.70 -9.30 -9.56
N LEU A 233 -17.96 -8.22 -9.35
CA LEU A 233 -18.49 -7.03 -8.67
C LEU A 233 -19.64 -6.40 -9.45
N ARG A 234 -20.66 -5.94 -8.73
CA ARG A 234 -21.76 -5.15 -9.27
C ARG A 234 -21.42 -3.67 -9.10
N VAL A 235 -21.07 -3.02 -10.20
CA VAL A 235 -20.72 -1.60 -10.28
C VAL A 235 -21.38 -0.99 -11.52
N ASN A 236 -21.26 0.33 -11.70
CA ASN A 236 -21.79 0.98 -12.91
C ASN A 236 -21.14 0.41 -14.19
N ARG A 237 -21.84 0.50 -15.33
CA ARG A 237 -21.43 -0.13 -16.59
C ARG A 237 -20.03 0.30 -17.06
N PHE A 238 -19.70 1.58 -16.92
CA PHE A 238 -18.42 2.11 -17.37
C PHE A 238 -17.24 1.55 -16.55
N ALA A 239 -17.32 1.62 -15.22
CA ALA A 239 -16.34 1.02 -14.32
C ALA A 239 -16.26 -0.50 -14.51
N LYS A 240 -17.39 -1.15 -14.81
CA LYS A 240 -17.43 -2.59 -15.08
C LYS A 240 -16.60 -2.98 -16.29
N VAL A 241 -16.74 -2.25 -17.40
CA VAL A 241 -15.94 -2.49 -18.62
C VAL A 241 -14.45 -2.34 -18.31
N LEU A 242 -14.05 -1.26 -17.63
CA LEU A 242 -12.65 -1.05 -17.27
C LEU A 242 -12.10 -2.13 -16.32
N LEU A 243 -12.89 -2.60 -15.33
CA LEU A 243 -12.49 -3.70 -14.45
C LEU A 243 -12.33 -5.02 -15.21
N VAL A 244 -13.21 -5.31 -16.18
CA VAL A 244 -13.12 -6.52 -17.01
C VAL A 244 -11.92 -6.45 -17.94
N LEU A 245 -11.67 -5.31 -18.59
CA LEU A 245 -10.48 -5.10 -19.41
C LEU A 245 -9.20 -5.27 -18.58
N SER A 246 -9.15 -4.64 -17.40
CA SER A 246 -8.02 -4.75 -16.47
C SER A 246 -7.78 -6.18 -16.02
N SER A 247 -8.83 -6.86 -15.54
CA SER A 247 -8.73 -8.22 -15.03
C SER A 247 -8.42 -9.24 -16.14
N GLY A 248 -8.98 -9.04 -17.34
CA GLY A 248 -8.75 -9.90 -18.50
C GLY A 248 -7.34 -9.75 -19.06
N SER A 249 -6.85 -8.51 -19.15
CA SER A 249 -5.46 -8.24 -19.50
C SER A 249 -4.50 -8.88 -18.51
N LEU A 250 -4.75 -8.74 -17.20
CA LEU A 250 -3.94 -9.40 -16.16
C LEU A 250 -3.91 -10.91 -16.33
N MET A 251 -5.05 -11.56 -16.57
CA MET A 251 -5.08 -13.02 -16.76
C MET A 251 -4.27 -13.46 -17.97
N LEU A 252 -4.36 -12.72 -19.07
CA LEU A 252 -3.56 -12.99 -20.27
C LEU A 252 -2.06 -12.81 -20.00
N THR A 253 -1.64 -11.68 -19.42
CA THR A 253 -0.22 -11.39 -19.17
C THR A 253 0.40 -12.30 -18.11
N MET A 254 -0.37 -12.73 -17.11
CA MET A 254 0.09 -13.70 -16.11
C MET A 254 0.27 -15.11 -16.70
N SER A 255 -0.48 -15.45 -17.76
CA SER A 255 -0.24 -16.69 -18.52
C SER A 255 1.14 -16.66 -19.20
N PHE A 256 1.56 -15.51 -19.73
CA PHE A 256 2.93 -15.32 -20.24
C PHE A 256 3.99 -15.45 -19.14
N SER A 257 3.74 -14.90 -17.93
CA SER A 257 4.66 -15.07 -16.78
C SER A 257 4.83 -16.52 -16.38
N PHE A 258 3.74 -17.30 -16.37
CA PHE A 258 3.81 -18.72 -16.10
C PHE A 258 4.68 -19.44 -17.14
N LEU A 259 4.47 -19.19 -18.43
CA LEU A 259 5.27 -19.79 -19.51
C LEU A 259 6.75 -19.39 -19.44
N TYR A 260 7.04 -18.13 -19.12
CA TYR A 260 8.41 -17.66 -18.91
C TYR A 260 9.09 -18.37 -17.74
N GLY A 261 8.43 -18.43 -16.58
CA GLY A 261 8.93 -19.13 -15.39
C GLY A 261 9.13 -20.63 -15.63
N LEU A 262 8.19 -21.27 -16.34
CA LEU A 262 8.30 -22.67 -16.73
C LEU A 262 9.50 -22.91 -17.64
N GLY A 263 9.70 -22.04 -18.64
CA GLY A 263 10.86 -22.10 -19.52
C GLY A 263 12.18 -21.96 -18.77
N ARG A 264 12.27 -20.99 -17.85
CA ARG A 264 13.41 -20.79 -16.95
C ARG A 264 13.71 -22.04 -16.10
N MET A 265 12.67 -22.66 -15.54
CA MET A 265 12.79 -23.90 -14.76
C MET A 265 13.31 -25.07 -15.62
N LEU A 266 12.77 -25.22 -16.84
CA LEU A 266 13.13 -26.30 -17.76
C LEU A 266 14.40 -26.04 -18.57
N ASN A 267 15.03 -24.87 -18.44
CA ASN A 267 16.13 -24.42 -19.30
C ASN A 267 15.76 -24.30 -20.80
N ILE A 268 14.52 -23.97 -21.11
CA ILE A 268 14.02 -23.78 -22.48
C ILE A 268 13.49 -22.36 -22.63
N GLN A 269 13.79 -21.69 -23.74
CA GLN A 269 13.31 -20.34 -23.99
C GLN A 269 11.95 -20.35 -24.72
N PHE A 270 10.85 -20.52 -23.98
CA PHE A 270 9.50 -20.36 -24.54
C PHE A 270 9.17 -18.90 -24.89
N VAL A 271 9.61 -17.96 -24.06
CA VAL A 271 9.36 -16.52 -24.21
C VAL A 271 10.67 -15.77 -24.01
N SER A 272 11.08 -14.98 -25.00
CA SER A 272 12.27 -14.13 -24.91
C SER A 272 12.03 -12.91 -24.01
N ILE A 273 13.09 -12.32 -23.44
CA ILE A 273 12.98 -11.09 -22.63
C ILE A 273 12.32 -9.95 -23.43
N PRO A 274 12.70 -9.65 -24.69
CA PRO A 274 12.01 -8.62 -25.48
C PRO A 274 10.52 -8.90 -25.68
N THR A 275 10.15 -10.15 -25.98
CA THR A 275 8.74 -10.57 -26.12
C THR A 275 7.97 -10.39 -24.80
N MET A 276 8.61 -10.72 -23.67
CA MET A 276 8.05 -10.54 -22.33
C MET A 276 7.80 -9.06 -22.05
N VAL A 277 8.78 -8.19 -22.31
CA VAL A 277 8.63 -6.74 -22.13
C VAL A 277 7.50 -6.19 -23.00
N LEU A 278 7.42 -6.63 -24.27
CA LEU A 278 6.41 -6.14 -25.20
C LEU A 278 4.99 -6.55 -24.79
N PHE A 279 4.71 -7.85 -24.65
CA PHE A 279 3.34 -8.31 -24.40
C PHE A 279 2.95 -8.25 -22.93
N HIS A 280 3.81 -8.74 -22.05
CA HIS A 280 3.53 -8.71 -20.61
C HIS A 280 3.74 -7.31 -20.03
N GLY A 281 4.80 -6.59 -20.41
CA GLY A 281 5.04 -5.23 -19.91
C GLY A 281 3.96 -4.23 -20.32
N ILE A 282 3.70 -4.07 -21.63
CA ILE A 282 2.65 -3.14 -22.12
C ILE A 282 1.26 -3.57 -21.65
N GLY A 283 0.96 -4.88 -21.74
CA GLY A 283 -0.31 -5.43 -21.29
C GLY A 283 -0.57 -5.11 -19.82
N ASN A 284 0.44 -5.27 -18.95
CA ASN A 284 0.27 -4.91 -17.54
C ASN A 284 0.21 -3.40 -17.31
N ALA A 285 1.04 -2.60 -17.98
CA ALA A 285 1.07 -1.16 -17.77
C ALA A 285 -0.25 -0.48 -18.19
N VAL A 286 -0.73 -0.78 -19.40
CA VAL A 286 -1.92 -0.14 -19.98
C VAL A 286 -3.20 -0.91 -19.65
N GLY A 287 -3.20 -2.22 -19.92
CA GLY A 287 -4.39 -3.06 -19.76
C GLY A 287 -4.71 -3.27 -18.28
N PHE A 288 -3.81 -3.88 -17.51
CA PHE A 288 -4.07 -4.14 -16.09
C PHE A 288 -4.07 -2.86 -15.25
N VAL A 289 -2.96 -2.12 -15.21
CA VAL A 289 -2.76 -1.03 -14.26
C VAL A 289 -3.55 0.21 -14.66
N PHE A 290 -3.34 0.78 -15.84
CA PHE A 290 -4.01 2.03 -16.21
C PHE A 290 -5.55 1.87 -16.22
N CYS A 291 -6.10 0.86 -16.92
CA CYS A 291 -7.56 0.64 -16.87
C CYS A 291 -8.05 0.31 -15.45
N GLY A 292 -7.28 -0.44 -14.66
CA GLY A 292 -7.64 -0.80 -13.29
C GLY A 292 -7.70 0.43 -12.38
N VAL A 293 -6.70 1.30 -12.43
CA VAL A 293 -6.65 2.53 -11.63
C VAL A 293 -7.84 3.42 -11.97
N PHE A 294 -8.11 3.64 -13.26
CA PHE A 294 -9.27 4.42 -13.70
C PHE A 294 -10.57 3.78 -13.20
N ALA A 295 -10.73 2.47 -13.35
CA ALA A 295 -11.91 1.77 -12.87
C ALA A 295 -12.14 1.99 -11.36
N TRP A 296 -11.10 1.82 -10.55
CA TRP A 296 -11.18 2.02 -9.10
C TRP A 296 -11.38 3.50 -8.71
N LEU A 297 -10.88 4.45 -9.50
CA LEU A 297 -11.18 5.88 -9.34
C LEU A 297 -12.65 6.24 -9.64
N PHE A 298 -13.34 5.45 -10.46
CA PHE A 298 -14.79 5.58 -10.70
C PHE A 298 -15.63 4.84 -9.65
N VAL A 299 -15.18 3.68 -9.17
CA VAL A 299 -15.88 2.92 -8.12
C VAL A 299 -15.76 3.60 -6.76
N ARG A 300 -14.56 4.08 -6.41
CA ARG A 300 -14.21 4.72 -5.13
C ARG A 300 -14.71 3.98 -3.89
N PRO A 301 -14.30 2.73 -3.69
CA PRO A 301 -14.72 2.00 -2.50
C PRO A 301 -14.10 2.66 -1.26
N GLN A 302 -14.96 3.12 -0.36
CA GLN A 302 -14.56 3.74 0.90
C GLN A 302 -14.09 2.69 1.91
N MET A 303 -13.13 3.07 2.75
CA MET A 303 -12.71 2.27 3.88
C MET A 303 -13.88 2.13 4.87
N LYS A 304 -14.35 0.89 5.10
CA LYS A 304 -15.50 0.63 5.97
C LYS A 304 -15.17 0.67 7.46
N SER A 305 -13.92 0.34 7.83
CA SER A 305 -13.52 0.39 9.23
C SER A 305 -13.18 1.84 9.60
N HIS A 306 -14.12 2.56 10.19
CA HIS A 306 -13.76 3.68 11.06
C HIS A 306 -13.09 3.12 12.32
N SER A 307 -11.85 2.62 12.20
CA SER A 307 -10.99 2.35 13.37
C SER A 307 -10.51 3.64 14.05
N TYR A 308 -10.92 4.78 13.50
CA TYR A 308 -10.31 6.08 13.67
C TYR A 308 -11.05 7.00 14.64
N GLY A 309 -12.16 6.54 15.22
CA GLY A 309 -12.82 7.26 16.31
C GLY A 309 -13.00 6.33 17.49
N ILE A 310 -11.96 6.12 18.31
CA ILE A 310 -12.28 5.97 19.73
C ILE A 310 -12.88 7.33 20.10
N PRO A 311 -14.15 7.43 20.52
CA PRO A 311 -14.66 8.68 21.02
C PRO A 311 -13.85 9.00 22.28
N HIS A 312 -12.78 9.78 22.11
CA HIS A 312 -12.06 10.32 23.24
C HIS A 312 -13.03 11.27 23.91
N SER A 313 -13.36 10.96 25.17
CA SER A 313 -14.16 11.85 25.98
C SER A 313 -13.49 13.23 25.98
N LYS A 314 -14.25 14.29 25.67
CA LYS A 314 -13.78 15.69 25.80
C LYS A 314 -13.60 16.09 27.28
N ILE A 315 -13.95 15.20 28.20
CA ILE A 315 -13.83 15.39 29.62
C ILE A 315 -12.36 15.20 30.02
N VAL A 316 -11.72 16.29 30.41
CA VAL A 316 -10.30 16.33 30.81
C VAL A 316 -10.18 16.59 32.31
N GLY A 317 -9.36 15.81 33.01
CA GLY A 317 -9.00 16.04 34.42
C GLY A 317 -7.64 16.70 34.55
N ARG A 318 -7.44 17.58 35.54
CA ARG A 318 -6.17 18.32 35.71
C ARG A 318 -5.13 17.61 36.59
N TRP A 319 -5.53 17.03 37.73
CA TRP A 319 -4.56 16.47 38.69
C TRP A 319 -5.10 15.29 39.49
N LYS A 320 -6.20 15.46 40.24
CA LYS A 320 -6.85 14.38 41.00
C LYS A 320 -8.25 14.09 40.45
N ILE A 321 -8.39 12.98 39.73
CA ILE A 321 -9.70 12.45 39.34
C ILE A 321 -10.20 11.60 40.51
N GLY A 322 -11.12 12.14 41.29
CA GLY A 322 -11.77 11.43 42.41
C GLY A 322 -13.15 10.92 42.01
N ALA A 323 -13.77 10.08 42.84
CA ALA A 323 -15.09 9.49 42.57
C ALA A 323 -16.17 10.54 42.22
N ASN A 324 -16.11 11.71 42.84
CA ASN A 324 -17.02 12.84 42.60
C ASN A 324 -16.63 13.74 41.42
N PHE A 325 -15.77 13.28 40.49
CA PHE A 325 -15.28 14.11 39.39
C PHE A 325 -16.40 14.55 38.44
N PHE A 326 -17.34 13.67 38.10
CA PHE A 326 -18.48 14.00 37.22
C PHE A 326 -19.49 14.94 37.91
N GLU A 327 -19.72 14.75 39.22
CA GLU A 327 -20.56 15.62 40.04
C GLU A 327 -19.98 17.03 40.16
N ARG A 328 -18.68 17.15 40.47
CA ARG A 328 -17.99 18.45 40.62
C ARG A 328 -17.97 19.29 39.35
N HIS A 329 -18.09 18.66 38.18
CA HIS A 329 -18.08 19.35 36.89
C HIS A 329 -19.47 19.38 36.22
N SER A 330 -20.52 18.94 36.94
CA SER A 330 -21.90 18.88 36.43
C SER A 330 -22.01 18.12 35.10
N PHE A 331 -21.23 17.05 34.93
CA PHE A 331 -21.23 16.22 33.72
C PHE A 331 -22.27 15.08 33.78
N HIS A 332 -23.15 15.08 34.79
CA HIS A 332 -24.29 14.18 34.88
C HIS A 332 -25.49 14.76 34.12
N ASP A 333 -26.04 13.97 33.20
CA ASP A 333 -27.33 14.26 32.55
C ASP A 333 -28.42 13.50 33.31
N GLU A 334 -29.13 14.18 34.22
CA GLU A 334 -30.20 13.59 35.05
C GLU A 334 -31.36 13.00 34.24
N LYS A 335 -31.47 13.37 32.96
CA LYS A 335 -32.53 12.89 32.07
C LYS A 335 -32.16 11.59 31.35
N ARG A 336 -30.92 11.10 31.48
CA ARG A 336 -30.44 9.86 30.86
C ARG A 336 -30.09 8.82 31.93
N PRO A 337 -30.49 7.55 31.75
CA PRO A 337 -30.08 6.48 32.66
C PRO A 337 -28.55 6.35 32.67
N ALA A 338 -27.99 5.98 33.83
CA ALA A 338 -26.55 5.83 34.00
C ALA A 338 -25.93 4.90 32.95
N SER A 339 -24.86 5.36 32.29
CA SER A 339 -24.16 4.60 31.26
C SER A 339 -23.56 3.32 31.84
N SER A 340 -24.04 2.14 31.45
CA SER A 340 -23.50 0.83 31.87
C SER A 340 -22.22 0.44 31.11
N GLY A 341 -21.24 1.35 31.04
CA GLY A 341 -20.08 1.23 30.14
C GLY A 341 -18.73 1.06 30.82
N LEU A 342 -18.59 1.50 32.06
CA LEU A 342 -17.43 1.24 32.92
C LEU A 342 -17.97 0.52 34.15
N VAL A 343 -17.68 -0.77 34.25
CA VAL A 343 -18.18 -1.62 35.33
C VAL A 343 -17.01 -1.88 36.25
N ASP A 344 -17.18 -1.62 37.55
CA ASP A 344 -16.13 -1.83 38.55
C ASP A 344 -15.80 -3.32 38.74
N ASP A 345 -16.74 -4.20 38.36
CA ASP A 345 -16.57 -5.64 38.38
C ASP A 345 -16.98 -6.29 37.06
N PHE A 346 -16.01 -6.86 36.36
CA PHE A 346 -16.23 -7.60 35.12
C PHE A 346 -16.90 -8.97 35.34
N SER A 347 -17.01 -9.45 36.59
CA SER A 347 -17.74 -10.67 36.93
C SER A 347 -19.22 -10.58 36.52
N LEU A 348 -19.77 -9.36 36.45
CA LEU A 348 -21.12 -9.07 35.99
C LEU A 348 -21.38 -9.49 34.53
N TYR A 349 -20.34 -9.67 33.72
CA TYR A 349 -20.45 -10.16 32.35
C TYR A 349 -20.31 -11.67 32.23
N LYS A 350 -20.09 -12.40 33.33
CA LYS A 350 -19.93 -13.86 33.31
C LYS A 350 -21.18 -14.52 32.73
N ARG A 351 -20.98 -15.25 31.64
CA ARG A 351 -21.99 -16.06 30.96
C ARG A 351 -21.40 -17.44 30.69
N GLU A 352 -22.24 -18.43 30.39
CA GLU A 352 -21.78 -19.79 30.08
C GLU A 352 -20.74 -19.82 28.94
N ASP A 353 -20.83 -18.87 28.01
CA ASP A 353 -19.93 -18.71 26.87
C ASP A 353 -18.83 -17.64 27.06
N PHE A 354 -18.82 -16.92 28.19
CA PHE A 354 -17.89 -15.81 28.43
C PHE A 354 -17.35 -15.80 29.87
N THR A 355 -16.05 -16.07 30.00
CA THR A 355 -15.33 -15.99 31.28
C THR A 355 -14.46 -14.72 31.34
N PRO A 356 -14.82 -13.73 32.19
CA PRO A 356 -14.15 -12.43 32.22
C PRO A 356 -12.64 -12.47 32.50
N ALA A 357 -12.18 -13.40 33.36
CA ALA A 357 -10.76 -13.54 33.72
C ALA A 357 -9.84 -13.76 32.50
N SER A 358 -10.32 -14.51 31.49
CA SER A 358 -9.56 -14.78 30.25
C SER A 358 -9.48 -13.56 29.32
N PHE A 359 -10.48 -12.68 29.38
CA PHE A 359 -10.56 -11.46 28.58
C PHE A 359 -9.66 -10.37 29.13
N ILE A 360 -9.64 -10.20 30.47
CA ILE A 360 -8.81 -9.22 31.18
C ILE A 360 -7.33 -9.40 30.82
N LEU A 361 -6.83 -10.64 30.82
CA LEU A 361 -5.44 -10.95 30.46
C LEU A 361 -5.08 -10.58 29.00
N LYS A 362 -6.02 -10.77 28.07
CA LYS A 362 -5.85 -10.37 26.67
C LYS A 362 -5.94 -8.86 26.48
N LEU A 363 -6.83 -8.19 27.21
CA LEU A 363 -6.98 -6.73 27.19
C LEU A 363 -5.71 -6.04 27.72
N PHE A 364 -5.15 -6.53 28.83
CA PHE A 364 -3.88 -6.03 29.39
C PHE A 364 -2.72 -6.21 28.40
N ARG A 365 -2.61 -7.36 27.74
CA ARG A 365 -1.61 -7.58 26.67
C ARG A 365 -1.80 -6.62 25.49
N PHE A 366 -3.04 -6.38 25.08
CA PHE A 366 -3.35 -5.48 23.97
C PHE A 366 -3.02 -4.02 24.32
N MET A 367 -3.38 -3.55 25.51
CA MET A 367 -3.09 -2.19 25.96
C MET A 367 -1.60 -1.94 26.20
N SER A 368 -0.87 -2.90 26.77
CA SER A 368 0.57 -2.78 27.02
C SER A 368 1.38 -2.68 25.73
N ILE A 369 1.10 -3.52 24.72
CA ILE A 369 1.74 -3.42 23.40
C ILE A 369 1.46 -2.05 22.75
N ARG A 370 0.23 -1.55 22.87
CA ARG A 370 -0.19 -0.28 22.25
C ARG A 370 0.36 0.95 22.96
N LEU A 371 0.53 0.91 24.28
CA LEU A 371 1.18 1.95 25.08
C LEU A 371 2.68 2.03 24.77
N ILE A 372 3.36 0.88 24.64
CA ILE A 372 4.79 0.81 24.27
C ILE A 372 5.00 1.38 22.85
N MET A 373 4.11 1.07 21.89
CA MET A 373 4.18 1.67 20.55
C MET A 373 3.95 3.19 20.57
N ASN A 374 3.00 3.69 21.35
CA ASN A 374 2.74 5.13 21.45
C ASN A 374 3.86 5.90 22.16
N SER A 375 4.56 5.29 23.13
CA SER A 375 5.70 5.91 23.81
C SER A 375 6.95 5.98 22.93
N MET A 376 7.11 5.06 21.98
CA MET A 376 8.22 5.11 21.01
C MET A 376 8.00 6.13 19.88
N LEU A 377 6.75 6.53 19.61
CA LEU A 377 6.40 7.48 18.55
C LEU A 377 6.35 8.95 19.02
N ARG A 378 6.47 9.22 20.32
CA ARG A 378 6.60 10.58 20.87
C ARG A 378 8.01 10.78 21.41
N GLN A 379 8.65 11.90 21.07
CA GLN A 379 10.04 12.28 21.39
C GLN A 379 10.38 12.42 22.90
N ASP A 380 9.54 11.93 23.83
CA ASP A 380 9.76 12.02 25.29
C ASP A 380 9.82 10.62 25.94
N GLY A 381 10.67 9.75 25.40
CA GLY A 381 10.67 8.29 25.66
C GLY A 381 11.05 7.82 27.07
N THR A 382 11.60 8.66 27.95
CA THR A 382 12.14 8.19 29.26
C THR A 382 11.21 8.48 30.43
N ALA A 383 10.50 9.61 30.44
CA ALA A 383 9.68 10.02 31.58
C ALA A 383 8.32 9.31 31.66
N SER A 384 7.82 8.76 30.55
CA SER A 384 6.51 8.08 30.49
C SER A 384 6.61 6.60 30.88
N PHE A 385 7.70 5.91 30.51
CA PHE A 385 7.92 4.50 30.84
C PHE A 385 8.19 4.28 32.33
N ALA A 386 8.96 5.17 32.98
CA ALA A 386 9.22 5.12 34.42
C ALA A 386 7.95 5.32 35.27
N ARG A 387 7.00 6.17 34.82
CA ARG A 387 5.71 6.37 35.49
C ARG A 387 4.77 5.18 35.34
N PHE A 388 4.87 4.44 34.24
CA PHE A 388 4.09 3.21 34.02
C PHE A 388 4.59 2.06 34.90
N LEU A 389 5.90 1.88 35.05
CA LEU A 389 6.48 0.90 35.99
C LEU A 389 6.13 1.20 37.45
N ALA A 390 6.01 2.49 37.82
CA ALA A 390 5.56 2.91 39.15
C ALA A 390 4.06 2.69 39.41
N PHE A 391 3.26 2.44 38.38
CA PHE A 391 1.82 2.16 38.48
C PHE A 391 1.51 0.64 38.52
N ILE A 392 2.50 -0.20 38.18
CA ILE A 392 2.38 -1.68 38.15
C ILE A 392 2.97 -2.35 39.42
N LYS A 393 3.72 -1.60 40.24
CA LYS A 393 3.94 -1.94 41.65
C LYS A 393 2.78 -1.40 42.47
#